data_AF-A0A9D1S5U4-F1
#
_entry.id   AF-A0A9D1S5U4-F1
#
_cell.length_a   1.000
_cell.length_b   1.000
_cell.length_c   1.000
_cell.angle_alpha   90.00
_cell.angle_beta   90.00
_cell.angle_gamma   90.00
#
_symmetry.space_group_name_H-M   'P 1'
#
loop_
_entity.id
_entity.type
_entity.pdbx_description
1 polymer ?
#
loop_
_entity_poly.entity_id
_entity_poly.type
_entity_poly.pdbx_seq_one_letter_code
_entity_poly.pdbx_strand_id
1 'polypeptide(L)'
;MEKHIELVNGRVVVSTTWICANMEISRVTLGRWVAQGCPQLERGTFDLLDVLNWRGVLNTRDASAIGSGMDEPDDELPLAQQKMAAEVRLKRAQAELGELKNAVAAGKYVLRDELEDELTELFSGIRRAALALPRRVSGLLVGHVGRAEAAEIEQQCESVIRSALSRLSVGNLTPIRAARRKGGTPAGRTPAGETTDSAATD
;
A
#
# COMPACT_ATOMS: atom_id res chain seq x y z
N MET A 1 -3.65 -73.19 0.97
CA MET A 1 -4.28 -72.02 0.32
C MET A 1 -4.22 -70.89 1.32
N GLU A 2 -3.21 -70.03 1.24
CA GLU A 2 -3.02 -68.94 2.20
C GLU A 2 -4.06 -67.84 1.92
N LYS A 3 -4.93 -67.59 2.89
CA LYS A 3 -5.92 -66.50 2.81
C LYS A 3 -5.20 -65.17 2.96
N HIS A 4 -4.85 -64.54 1.85
CA HIS A 4 -4.12 -63.27 1.86
C HIS A 4 -5.02 -62.04 2.06
N ILE A 5 -6.34 -62.20 1.91
CA ILE A 5 -7.37 -61.17 2.04
C ILE A 5 -8.48 -61.74 2.91
N GLU A 6 -8.84 -61.01 3.97
CA GLU A 6 -9.97 -61.34 4.84
C GLU A 6 -10.94 -60.16 4.90
N LEU A 7 -12.23 -60.46 4.73
CA LEU A 7 -13.31 -59.48 4.91
C LEU A 7 -13.80 -59.60 6.35
N VAL A 8 -13.39 -58.66 7.19
CA VAL A 8 -13.79 -58.61 8.60
C VAL A 8 -14.61 -57.35 8.81
N ASN A 9 -15.87 -57.49 9.24
CA ASN A 9 -16.78 -56.38 9.54
C ASN A 9 -16.94 -55.36 8.38
N GLY A 10 -16.96 -55.83 7.13
CA GLY A 10 -17.10 -54.97 5.95
C GLY A 10 -15.83 -54.21 5.55
N ARG A 11 -14.69 -54.45 6.21
CA ARG A 11 -13.38 -53.89 5.86
C ARG A 11 -12.47 -54.94 5.23
N VAL A 12 -11.64 -54.50 4.28
CA VAL A 12 -10.73 -55.37 3.53
C VAL A 12 -9.39 -55.41 4.27
N VAL A 13 -9.21 -56.47 5.04
CA VAL A 13 -8.00 -56.72 5.81
C VAL A 13 -7.04 -57.55 4.97
N VAL A 14 -5.78 -57.11 4.91
CA VAL A 14 -4.80 -57.65 3.98
C VAL A 14 -3.48 -57.94 4.66
N SER A 15 -2.88 -59.07 4.27
CA SER A 15 -1.54 -59.48 4.71
C SER A 15 -0.41 -58.64 4.10
N THR A 16 0.71 -58.55 4.81
CA THR A 16 1.94 -57.87 4.37
C THR A 16 2.44 -58.34 3.00
N THR A 17 2.34 -59.62 2.70
CA THR A 17 2.76 -60.17 1.40
C THR A 17 1.92 -59.63 0.26
N TRP A 18 0.61 -59.54 0.46
CA TRP A 18 -0.32 -59.08 -0.55
C TRP A 18 -0.23 -57.58 -0.78
N ILE A 19 -0.12 -56.77 0.28
CA ILE A 19 -0.01 -55.32 0.12
C ILE A 19 1.29 -54.92 -0.59
N CYS A 20 2.40 -55.60 -0.29
CA CYS A 20 3.67 -55.42 -0.99
C CYS A 20 3.58 -55.80 -2.47
N ALA A 21 2.90 -56.91 -2.78
CA ALA A 21 2.73 -57.37 -4.16
C ALA A 21 1.81 -56.43 -4.97
N ASN A 22 0.68 -56.02 -4.41
CA ASN A 22 -0.33 -55.23 -5.11
C ASN A 22 0.06 -53.73 -5.25
N MET A 23 0.80 -53.19 -4.28
CA MET A 23 1.29 -51.79 -4.35
C MET A 23 2.69 -51.66 -4.94
N GLU A 24 3.31 -52.77 -5.38
CA GLU A 24 4.68 -52.82 -5.92
C GLU A 24 5.73 -52.20 -4.98
N ILE A 25 5.57 -52.40 -3.67
CA ILE A 25 6.47 -51.87 -2.64
C ILE A 25 7.25 -52.97 -1.94
N SER A 26 8.50 -52.69 -1.57
CA SER A 26 9.31 -53.57 -0.74
C SER A 26 8.79 -53.64 0.70
N ARG A 27 9.01 -54.76 1.39
CA ARG A 27 8.72 -54.91 2.83
C ARG A 27 9.45 -53.89 3.70
N VAL A 28 10.61 -53.41 3.25
CA VAL A 28 11.37 -52.33 3.92
C VAL A 28 10.60 -51.01 3.87
N THR A 29 9.97 -50.72 2.73
CA THR A 29 9.13 -49.53 2.54
C THR A 29 7.92 -49.58 3.46
N LEU A 30 7.26 -50.75 3.56
CA LEU A 30 6.14 -50.94 4.47
C LEU A 30 6.57 -50.79 5.94
N GLY A 31 7.74 -51.31 6.33
CA GLY A 31 8.30 -51.10 7.67
C GLY A 31 8.60 -49.63 7.96
N ARG A 32 9.10 -48.87 6.98
CA ARG A 32 9.27 -47.41 7.10
C ARG A 32 7.92 -46.71 7.24
N TRP A 33 6.88 -47.15 6.55
CA TRP A 33 5.53 -46.58 6.68
C TRP A 33 4.95 -46.80 8.08
N VAL A 34 5.14 -47.98 8.65
CA VAL A 34 4.75 -48.25 10.05
C VAL A 34 5.49 -47.31 11.00
N ALA A 35 6.80 -47.09 10.79
CA ALA A 35 7.58 -46.12 11.58
C ALA A 35 7.13 -44.65 11.37
N GLN A 36 6.50 -44.34 10.24
CA GLN A 36 5.93 -43.03 9.91
C GLN A 36 4.47 -42.87 10.39
N GLY A 37 3.90 -43.88 11.05
CA GLY A 37 2.54 -43.82 11.62
C GLY A 37 1.45 -44.42 10.73
N CYS A 38 1.78 -45.33 9.82
CA CYS A 38 0.78 -46.07 9.05
C CYS A 38 -0.06 -46.99 9.97
N PRO A 39 -1.40 -46.93 9.89
CA PRO A 39 -2.28 -47.72 10.77
C PRO A 39 -2.11 -49.22 10.52
N GLN A 40 -1.83 -49.97 11.59
CA GLN A 40 -1.68 -51.42 11.60
C GLN A 40 -2.64 -52.03 12.61
N LEU A 41 -3.43 -53.02 12.18
CA LEU A 41 -4.39 -53.73 13.04
C LEU A 41 -3.65 -54.71 13.97
N GLU A 42 -2.86 -55.59 13.36
CA GLU A 42 -2.05 -56.61 14.04
C GLU A 42 -0.69 -56.76 13.35
N ARG A 43 0.27 -57.43 13.99
CA ARG A 43 1.62 -57.64 13.41
C ARG A 43 1.52 -58.34 12.05
N GLY A 44 1.72 -57.57 10.98
CA GLY A 44 1.73 -58.04 9.61
C GLY A 44 0.41 -57.94 8.85
N THR A 45 -0.63 -57.34 9.48
CA THR A 45 -1.99 -57.25 8.95
C THR A 45 -2.46 -55.78 8.90
N PHE A 46 -2.99 -55.37 7.76
CA PHE A 46 -3.33 -53.97 7.46
C PHE A 46 -4.73 -53.84 6.88
N ASP A 47 -5.44 -52.76 7.22
CA ASP A 47 -6.66 -52.37 6.50
C ASP A 47 -6.25 -51.64 5.22
N LEU A 48 -6.64 -52.16 4.06
CA LEU A 48 -6.25 -51.58 2.78
C LEU A 48 -6.75 -50.14 2.63
N LEU A 49 -7.95 -49.84 3.12
CA LEU A 49 -8.54 -48.51 2.99
C LEU A 49 -7.82 -47.51 3.88
N ASP A 50 -7.52 -47.89 5.13
CA ASP A 50 -6.83 -47.00 6.06
C ASP A 50 -5.39 -46.72 5.60
N VAL A 51 -4.68 -47.70 5.03
CA VAL A 51 -3.34 -47.49 4.44
C VAL A 51 -3.40 -46.55 3.23
N LEU A 52 -4.38 -46.72 2.36
CA LEU A 52 -4.54 -45.88 1.17
C LEU A 52 -5.01 -44.45 1.51
N ASN A 53 -5.82 -44.29 2.55
CA ASN A 53 -6.22 -43.00 3.10
C ASN A 53 -5.03 -42.29 3.77
N TRP A 54 -4.24 -43.01 4.57
CA TRP A 54 -2.99 -42.49 5.16
C TRP A 54 -1.99 -42.03 4.09
N ARG A 55 -1.92 -42.73 2.96
CA ARG A 55 -1.09 -42.34 1.81
C ARG A 55 -1.65 -41.11 1.06
N GLY A 56 -2.88 -40.69 1.34
CA GLY A 56 -3.57 -39.60 0.65
C GLY A 56 -4.00 -39.95 -0.79
N VAL A 57 -4.05 -41.25 -1.13
CA VAL A 57 -4.49 -41.72 -2.45
C VAL A 57 -6.01 -41.85 -2.49
N LEU A 58 -6.60 -42.32 -1.39
CA LEU A 58 -8.03 -42.31 -1.16
C LEU A 58 -8.33 -41.15 -0.20
N ASN A 59 -8.32 -39.90 -0.67
CA ASN A 59 -9.02 -38.85 0.07
C ASN A 59 -10.51 -39.17 -0.02
N THR A 60 -11.04 -40.05 0.83
CA THR A 60 -12.48 -40.25 0.99
C THR A 60 -13.05 -39.06 1.75
N ARG A 61 -13.04 -37.90 1.09
CA ARG A 61 -13.95 -36.81 1.36
C ARG A 61 -15.36 -37.12 0.82
N ASP A 62 -15.51 -38.22 0.05
CA ASP A 62 -16.74 -38.53 -0.70
C ASP A 62 -17.49 -39.83 -0.29
N ALA A 63 -17.12 -40.52 0.80
CA ALA A 63 -17.86 -41.72 1.24
C ALA A 63 -18.63 -41.56 2.57
N SER A 64 -18.57 -40.40 3.23
CA SER A 64 -19.36 -40.09 4.43
C SER A 64 -20.15 -38.77 4.30
N ALA A 65 -20.49 -38.35 3.08
CA ALA A 65 -21.51 -37.34 2.83
C ALA A 65 -22.94 -37.91 3.06
N ILE A 66 -23.14 -38.62 4.17
CA ILE A 66 -24.44 -38.90 4.76
C ILE A 66 -24.30 -38.59 6.25
N GLY A 67 -24.62 -37.35 6.61
CA GLY A 67 -24.89 -36.97 8.01
C GLY A 67 -23.92 -35.94 8.58
N SER A 68 -24.41 -34.68 8.62
CA SER A 68 -24.01 -33.61 9.55
C SER A 68 -22.58 -33.09 9.37
N GLY A 69 -22.34 -31.89 8.83
CA GLY A 69 -22.80 -30.64 9.43
C GLY A 69 -22.09 -30.44 10.77
N MET A 70 -20.93 -29.78 10.78
CA MET A 70 -20.49 -28.81 11.79
C MET A 70 -19.13 -28.22 11.39
N ASP A 71 -19.06 -26.90 11.41
CA ASP A 71 -17.86 -26.11 11.63
C ASP A 71 -17.14 -26.61 12.89
N GLU A 72 -15.87 -27.06 12.79
CA GLU A 72 -14.87 -27.10 13.87
C GLU A 72 -13.49 -27.60 13.32
N PRO A 73 -12.36 -27.37 14.03
CA PRO A 73 -11.20 -26.65 13.51
C PRO A 73 -10.15 -27.51 12.80
N ASP A 74 -9.24 -26.80 12.14
CA ASP A 74 -8.06 -27.18 11.35
C ASP A 74 -6.98 -28.03 12.10
N ASP A 75 -7.35 -28.82 13.12
CA ASP A 75 -6.43 -29.44 14.08
C ASP A 75 -6.04 -30.91 13.78
N GLU A 76 -6.60 -31.56 12.76
CA GLU A 76 -6.30 -32.97 12.44
C GLU A 76 -5.56 -33.19 11.11
N LEU A 77 -4.89 -32.15 10.60
CA LEU A 77 -3.83 -32.37 9.63
C LEU A 77 -2.64 -33.03 10.37
N PRO A 78 -2.07 -34.15 9.88
CA PRO A 78 -0.93 -34.78 10.53
C PRO A 78 0.18 -33.74 10.75
N LEU A 79 0.84 -33.75 11.91
CA LEU A 79 1.80 -32.71 12.37
C LEU A 79 2.79 -32.23 11.29
N ALA A 80 3.17 -33.12 10.36
CA ALA A 80 4.00 -32.79 9.21
C ALA A 80 3.31 -31.79 8.24
N GLN A 81 2.04 -31.98 7.90
CA GLN A 81 1.28 -31.08 7.03
C GLN A 81 1.03 -29.72 7.68
N GLN A 82 0.77 -29.67 8.99
CA GLN A 82 0.65 -28.40 9.73
C GLN A 82 1.99 -27.63 9.73
N LYS A 83 3.11 -28.31 9.97
CA LYS A 83 4.44 -27.70 9.88
C LYS A 83 4.74 -27.17 8.49
N MET A 84 4.44 -27.95 7.46
CA MET A 84 4.63 -27.52 6.07
C MET A 84 3.76 -26.30 5.73
N ALA A 85 2.50 -26.29 6.17
CA ALA A 85 1.60 -25.15 5.97
C ALA A 85 2.11 -23.89 6.71
N ALA A 86 2.59 -24.04 7.94
CA ALA A 86 3.20 -22.95 8.70
C ALA A 86 4.48 -22.42 8.04
N GLU A 87 5.36 -23.31 7.55
CA GLU A 87 6.57 -22.93 6.81
C GLU A 87 6.27 -22.21 5.50
N VAL A 88 5.24 -22.64 4.76
CA VAL A 88 4.79 -21.96 3.54
C VAL A 88 4.25 -20.57 3.85
N ARG A 89 3.43 -20.42 4.89
CA ARG A 89 2.91 -19.12 5.34
C ARG A 89 4.05 -18.18 5.73
N LEU A 90 5.03 -18.68 6.48
CA LEU A 90 6.21 -17.92 6.90
C LEU A 90 7.05 -17.46 5.69
N LYS A 91 7.31 -18.36 4.74
CA LYS A 91 8.07 -18.03 3.51
C LYS A 91 7.34 -17.00 2.63
N ARG A 92 6.02 -17.06 2.54
CA ARG A 92 5.23 -16.05 1.82
C ARG A 92 5.33 -14.68 2.48
N ALA A 93 5.15 -14.61 3.80
CA ALA A 93 5.30 -13.36 4.54
C ALA A 93 6.72 -12.78 4.43
N GLN A 94 7.75 -13.63 4.41
CA GLN A 94 9.14 -13.20 4.17
C GLN A 94 9.35 -12.65 2.75
N ALA A 95 8.74 -13.28 1.73
CA ALA A 95 8.80 -12.80 0.35
C ALA A 95 8.13 -11.44 0.20
N GLU A 96 6.92 -11.27 0.76
CA GLU A 96 6.18 -9.99 0.75
C GLU A 96 6.97 -8.87 1.46
N LEU A 97 7.59 -9.18 2.60
CA LEU A 97 8.48 -8.21 3.27
C LEU A 97 9.71 -7.86 2.41
N GLY A 98 10.25 -8.82 1.66
CA GLY A 98 11.33 -8.57 0.72
C GLY A 98 10.92 -7.64 -0.42
N GLU A 99 9.72 -7.85 -0.97
CA GLU A 99 9.15 -6.98 -2.01
C GLU A 99 8.91 -5.55 -1.50
N LEU A 100 8.35 -5.41 -0.29
CA LEU A 100 8.15 -4.10 0.33
C LEU A 100 9.47 -3.37 0.59
N LYS A 101 10.48 -4.07 1.14
CA LYS A 101 11.82 -3.49 1.37
C LYS A 101 12.51 -3.09 0.06
N ASN A 102 12.40 -3.91 -0.99
CA ASN A 102 12.92 -3.59 -2.30
C ASN A 102 12.22 -2.36 -2.91
N ALA A 103 10.91 -2.20 -2.68
CA ALA A 103 10.16 -1.05 -3.17
C ALA A 103 10.47 0.25 -2.40
N VAL A 104 10.76 0.15 -1.09
CA VAL A 104 11.31 1.27 -0.30
C VAL A 104 12.68 1.67 -0.84
N ALA A 105 13.59 0.71 -1.04
CA ALA A 105 14.92 0.96 -1.60
C ALA A 105 14.88 1.52 -3.04
N ALA A 106 13.85 1.17 -3.82
CA ALA A 106 13.60 1.72 -5.14
C ALA A 106 13.03 3.15 -5.13
N GLY A 107 12.81 3.76 -3.95
CA GLY A 107 12.35 5.13 -3.80
C GLY A 107 10.85 5.34 -4.09
N LYS A 108 10.06 4.27 -4.16
CA LYS A 108 8.59 4.38 -4.38
C LYS A 108 7.81 4.67 -3.11
N TYR A 109 8.41 4.39 -1.95
CA TYR A 109 7.80 4.60 -0.64
C TYR A 109 8.76 5.42 0.22
N VAL A 110 8.30 6.59 0.65
CA VAL A 110 8.96 7.39 1.68
C VAL A 110 8.10 7.29 2.94
N LEU A 111 8.74 7.23 4.10
CA LEU A 111 8.02 7.21 5.36
C LEU A 111 7.23 8.52 5.51
N ARG A 112 5.99 8.41 5.98
CA ARG A 112 5.11 9.56 6.17
C ARG A 112 5.75 10.60 7.08
N ASP A 113 6.37 10.15 8.16
CA ASP A 113 6.98 11.03 9.17
C ASP A 113 8.15 11.82 8.57
N GLU A 114 9.01 11.17 7.77
CA GLU A 114 10.11 11.83 7.06
C GLU A 114 9.59 12.88 6.05
N LEU A 115 8.52 12.57 5.32
CA LEU A 115 7.89 13.53 4.41
C LEU A 115 7.29 14.73 5.15
N GLU A 116 6.64 14.49 6.30
CA GLU A 116 6.05 15.55 7.10
C GLU A 116 7.13 16.49 7.67
N ASP A 117 8.26 15.95 8.11
CA ASP A 117 9.42 16.72 8.58
C ASP A 117 10.05 17.55 7.46
N GLU A 118 10.33 16.94 6.30
CA GLU A 118 10.91 17.63 5.14
C GLU A 118 9.97 18.74 4.63
N LEU A 119 8.67 18.46 4.52
CA LEU A 119 7.66 19.45 4.11
C LEU A 119 7.60 20.59 5.13
N THR A 120 7.63 20.28 6.42
CA THR A 120 7.61 21.30 7.49
C THR A 120 8.85 22.19 7.41
N GLU A 121 10.03 21.62 7.16
CA GLU A 121 11.27 22.38 6.97
C GLU A 121 11.20 23.28 5.72
N LEU A 122 10.73 22.73 4.59
CA LEU A 122 10.57 23.46 3.34
C LEU A 122 9.59 24.63 3.46
N PHE A 123 8.40 24.39 4.03
CA PHE A 123 7.41 25.47 4.25
C PHE A 123 7.88 26.49 5.28
N SER A 124 8.62 26.07 6.30
CA SER A 124 9.25 26.99 7.25
C SER A 124 10.33 27.84 6.58
N GLY A 125 11.09 27.28 5.62
CA GLY A 125 12.02 28.00 4.76
C GLY A 125 11.32 29.05 3.91
N ILE A 126 10.26 28.66 3.19
CA ILE A 126 9.46 29.55 2.33
C ILE A 126 8.84 30.68 3.15
N ARG A 127 8.26 30.39 4.32
CA ARG A 127 7.67 31.40 5.21
C ARG A 127 8.71 32.43 5.64
N ARG A 128 9.89 32.00 6.08
CA ARG A 128 10.99 32.89 6.48
C ARG A 128 11.46 33.75 5.30
N ALA A 129 11.66 33.14 4.14
CA ALA A 129 12.07 33.85 2.93
C ALA A 129 11.04 34.89 2.49
N ALA A 130 9.75 34.53 2.48
CA ALA A 130 8.66 35.41 2.11
C ALA A 130 8.53 36.61 3.05
N LEU A 131 8.60 36.40 4.37
CA LEU A 131 8.53 37.49 5.36
C LEU A 131 9.78 38.37 5.39
N ALA A 132 10.92 37.91 4.86
CA ALA A 132 12.13 38.72 4.73
C ALA A 132 12.09 39.65 3.50
N LEU A 133 11.26 39.36 2.49
CA LEU A 133 11.20 40.15 1.25
C LEU A 133 10.83 41.62 1.47
N PRO A 134 9.78 41.98 2.23
CA PRO A 134 9.40 43.38 2.43
C PRO A 134 10.53 44.23 3.00
N ARG A 135 11.24 43.72 4.00
CA ARG A 135 12.40 44.37 4.62
C ARG A 135 13.54 44.60 3.64
N ARG A 136 13.82 43.60 2.79
CA ARG A 136 14.87 43.70 1.76
C ARG A 136 14.49 44.72 0.69
N VAL A 137 13.22 44.74 0.27
CA VAL A 137 12.70 45.70 -0.72
C VAL A 137 12.73 47.12 -0.15
N SER A 138 12.27 47.31 1.09
CA SER A 138 12.32 48.57 1.83
C SER A 138 13.74 49.13 1.88
N GLY A 139 14.72 48.32 2.29
CA GLY A 139 16.13 48.74 2.35
C GLY A 139 16.71 49.24 1.02
N LEU A 140 16.27 48.68 -0.11
CA LEU A 140 16.65 49.15 -1.45
C LEU A 140 15.93 50.44 -1.84
N LEU A 141 14.67 50.60 -1.42
CA LEU A 141 13.83 51.75 -1.76
C LEU A 141 14.14 53.01 -0.94
N VAL A 142 14.70 52.88 0.27
CA VAL A 142 15.04 54.03 1.13
C VAL A 142 15.92 55.06 0.41
N GLY A 143 16.82 54.61 -0.47
CA GLY A 143 17.69 55.50 -1.25
C GLY A 143 16.99 56.31 -2.35
N HIS A 144 15.78 55.92 -2.75
CA HIS A 144 15.05 56.53 -3.87
C HIS A 144 13.78 57.27 -3.46
N VAL A 145 13.05 56.73 -2.48
CA VAL A 145 11.67 57.13 -2.15
C VAL A 145 11.60 57.81 -0.75
N GLY A 146 12.72 57.88 -0.03
CA GLY A 146 12.78 58.41 1.33
C GLY A 146 12.25 57.42 2.38
N ARG A 147 12.62 57.65 3.65
CA ARG A 147 12.37 56.66 4.72
C ARG A 147 10.89 56.42 5.03
N ALA A 148 10.06 57.46 4.98
CA ALA A 148 8.64 57.36 5.33
C ALA A 148 7.86 56.55 4.29
N GLU A 149 8.02 56.86 3.01
CA GLU A 149 7.34 56.17 1.92
C GLU A 149 7.86 54.73 1.74
N ALA A 150 9.16 54.48 1.94
CA ALA A 150 9.71 53.13 1.92
C ALA A 150 9.12 52.22 3.02
N ALA A 151 8.90 52.78 4.23
CA ALA A 151 8.27 52.05 5.33
C ALA A 151 6.78 51.75 5.06
N GLU A 152 6.07 52.65 4.37
CA GLU A 152 4.68 52.42 3.98
C GLU A 152 4.58 51.31 2.93
N ILE A 153 5.46 51.29 1.93
CA ILE A 153 5.56 50.22 0.93
C ILE A 153 5.89 48.88 1.60
N GLU A 154 6.79 48.88 2.60
CA GLU A 154 7.12 47.70 3.38
C GLU A 154 5.89 47.10 4.06
N GLN A 155 5.10 47.92 4.76
CA GLN A 155 3.88 47.47 5.45
C GLN A 155 2.84 46.93 4.46
N GLN A 156 2.67 47.59 3.31
CA GLN A 156 1.77 47.12 2.26
C GLN A 156 2.22 45.76 1.71
N CYS A 157 3.50 45.61 1.38
CA CYS A 157 4.07 44.34 0.93
C CYS A 157 3.93 43.24 1.99
N GLU A 158 4.22 43.53 3.26
CA GLU A 158 4.06 42.58 4.35
C GLU A 158 2.60 42.11 4.49
N SER A 159 1.64 43.04 4.40
CA SER A 159 0.21 42.70 4.45
C SER A 159 -0.20 41.75 3.31
N VAL A 160 0.27 41.99 2.09
CA VAL A 160 -0.02 41.17 0.91
C VAL A 160 0.59 39.78 1.05
N ILE A 161 1.84 39.69 1.51
CA ILE A 161 2.53 38.42 1.71
C ILE A 161 1.84 37.61 2.81
N ARG A 162 1.48 38.23 3.94
CA ARG A 162 0.73 37.56 5.01
C ARG A 162 -0.64 37.08 4.54
N SER A 163 -1.35 37.87 3.73
CA SER A 163 -2.62 37.45 3.12
C SER A 163 -2.42 36.26 2.17
N ALA A 164 -1.39 36.29 1.32
CA ALA A 164 -1.07 35.20 0.41
C ALA A 164 -0.70 33.90 1.15
N LEU A 165 0.12 33.98 2.20
CA LEU A 165 0.47 32.83 3.04
C LEU A 165 -0.75 32.25 3.77
N SER A 166 -1.65 33.10 4.26
CA SER A 166 -2.92 32.67 4.89
C SER A 166 -3.80 31.91 3.88
N ARG A 167 -3.94 32.43 2.66
CA ARG A 167 -4.68 31.76 1.59
C ARG A 167 -4.06 30.43 1.18
N LEU A 168 -2.73 30.36 1.12
CA LEU A 168 -1.99 29.13 0.83
C LEU A 168 -2.29 28.05 1.89
N SER A 169 -2.30 28.43 3.18
CA SER A 169 -2.63 27.53 4.29
C SER A 169 -4.05 26.97 4.23
N VAL A 170 -4.99 27.71 3.64
CA VAL A 170 -6.40 27.29 3.48
C VAL A 170 -6.61 26.50 2.17
N GLY A 171 -5.58 26.38 1.32
CA GLY A 171 -5.66 25.68 0.03
C GLY A 171 -6.36 26.46 -1.09
N ASN A 172 -6.66 27.76 -0.87
CA ASN A 172 -7.30 28.62 -1.88
C ASN A 172 -6.23 29.37 -2.68
N LEU A 173 -5.60 28.67 -3.63
CA LEU A 173 -4.70 29.25 -4.64
C LEU A 173 -5.51 30.01 -5.71
N THR A 174 -6.16 31.10 -5.34
CA THR A 174 -6.66 32.05 -6.35
C THR A 174 -5.46 32.86 -6.86
N PRO A 175 -5.28 33.01 -8.19
CA PRO A 175 -4.23 33.86 -8.73
C PRO A 175 -4.43 35.28 -8.18
N ILE A 176 -3.35 35.94 -7.79
CA ILE A 176 -3.36 37.34 -7.34
C ILE A 176 -4.00 38.15 -8.47
N ARG A 177 -5.28 38.47 -8.31
CA ARG A 177 -6.09 39.10 -9.34
C ARG A 177 -5.54 40.51 -9.54
N ALA A 178 -4.83 40.73 -10.64
CA ALA A 178 -4.43 42.07 -11.05
C ALA A 178 -5.70 42.91 -11.14
N ALA A 179 -5.86 43.87 -10.23
CA ALA A 179 -7.00 44.76 -10.21
C ALA A 179 -6.97 45.60 -11.50
N ARG A 180 -7.76 45.19 -12.50
CA ARG A 180 -8.00 45.99 -13.70
C ARG A 180 -8.76 47.25 -13.27
N ARG A 181 -8.07 48.38 -13.12
CA ARG A 181 -8.71 49.70 -13.01
C ARG A 181 -9.63 49.84 -14.24
N LYS A 182 -10.95 49.83 -14.02
CA LYS A 182 -11.91 50.29 -15.04
C LYS A 182 -11.56 51.74 -15.34
N GLY A 183 -11.29 52.02 -16.61
CA GLY A 183 -11.01 53.37 -17.10
C GLY A 183 -12.12 54.33 -16.67
N GLY A 184 -11.73 55.42 -16.01
CA GLY A 184 -12.61 56.56 -15.80
C GLY A 184 -12.84 57.23 -17.15
N THR A 185 -14.10 57.27 -17.56
CA THR A 185 -14.62 58.13 -18.62
C THR A 185 -14.15 59.58 -18.40
N PRO A 186 -13.55 60.27 -19.39
CA PRO A 186 -13.29 61.69 -19.24
C PRO A 186 -14.61 62.45 -19.36
N ALA A 187 -15.09 62.94 -18.23
CA ALA A 187 -16.14 63.94 -18.17
C ALA A 187 -15.63 65.24 -18.83
N GLY A 188 -16.53 65.89 -19.56
CA GLY A 188 -16.22 66.92 -20.55
C GLY A 188 -15.46 68.14 -20.04
N ARG A 189 -14.74 68.75 -20.98
CA ARG A 189 -14.27 70.13 -20.86
C ARG A 189 -14.40 70.82 -22.21
N THR A 190 -15.46 71.59 -22.34
CA THR A 190 -15.48 72.88 -23.04
C THR A 190 -16.12 73.83 -22.01
N PRO A 191 -15.77 75.12 -21.90
CA PRO A 191 -15.19 75.97 -22.93
C PRO A 191 -14.08 76.94 -22.46
N ALA A 192 -13.34 77.51 -23.40
CA ALA A 192 -12.84 78.90 -23.38
C ALA A 192 -12.04 79.11 -24.67
N GLY A 193 -12.47 80.07 -25.48
CA GLY A 193 -11.84 80.40 -26.75
C GLY A 193 -10.53 81.17 -26.56
N GLU A 194 -9.73 81.18 -27.61
CA GLU A 194 -9.16 82.42 -28.13
C GLU A 194 -8.73 82.20 -29.58
N THR A 195 -8.82 83.31 -30.29
CA THR A 195 -8.82 83.54 -31.73
C THR A 195 -7.44 83.45 -32.40
N THR A 196 -7.49 83.65 -33.72
CA THR A 196 -6.42 84.02 -34.66
C THR A 196 -5.64 82.84 -35.23
N ASP A 197 -5.29 82.76 -36.51
CA ASP A 197 -5.61 83.49 -37.74
C ASP A 197 -4.90 82.71 -38.87
N SER A 198 -5.33 82.95 -40.11
CA SER A 198 -4.56 82.85 -41.35
C SER A 198 -4.55 81.57 -42.21
N ALA A 199 -4.81 81.87 -43.49
CA ALA A 199 -4.53 81.17 -44.76
C ALA A 199 -5.61 80.19 -45.24
N ALA A 200 -6.57 80.56 -46.11
CA ALA A 200 -6.41 80.96 -47.53
C ALA A 200 -5.40 80.05 -48.25
N THR A 201 -5.75 79.16 -49.17
CA THR A 201 -6.26 79.30 -50.57
C THR A 201 -6.23 77.83 -51.06
N ASP A 202 -7.07 77.24 -51.90
CA ASP A 202 -7.79 77.59 -53.13
C ASP A 202 -8.76 76.40 -53.38
#